data_AF-A0A822XLZ2-F1
#
_entry.id   AF-A0A822XLZ2-F1
#
_cell.length_a   1.000
_cell.length_b   1.000
_cell.length_c   1.000
_cell.angle_alpha   90.00
_cell.angle_beta   90.00
_cell.angle_gamma   90.00
#
_symmetry.space_group_name_H-M   'P 1'
#
loop_
_entity.id
_entity.type
_entity.pdbx_description
1 polymer ?
#
loop_
_entity_poly.entity_id
_entity_poly.type
_entity_poly.pdbx_seq_one_letter_code
_entity_poly.pdbx_strand_id
1 'polypeptide(L)'
;MIDANKNGINSGTCEELLAGDEEGDRSVASVEEQILKEMTVYEKFIMGMLTNFGSMALDRIHNTLKMFCVADPPYDKSLQQLQSFLSSLVSEEKLELRDGMYFLKK
;
A
#
# COMPACT_ATOMS: atom_id res chain seq x y z
N MET A 1 2.59 70.20 -29.20
CA MET A 1 2.35 69.81 -27.80
C MET A 1 1.81 68.39 -27.79
N ILE A 2 2.27 67.60 -26.82
CA ILE A 2 1.90 66.24 -26.41
C ILE A 2 2.79 65.11 -26.97
N ASP A 3 3.54 64.59 -26.01
CA ASP A 3 4.53 63.52 -25.98
C ASP A 3 3.96 62.12 -26.23
N ALA A 4 4.83 61.18 -26.64
CA ALA A 4 4.70 59.77 -26.32
C ALA A 4 6.07 59.09 -26.25
N ASN A 5 6.56 59.03 -25.03
CA ASN A 5 7.67 58.25 -24.50
C ASN A 5 7.54 56.74 -24.79
N LYS A 6 8.61 56.11 -25.31
CA LYS A 6 8.97 54.74 -24.88
C LYS A 6 10.48 54.49 -25.04
N ASN A 7 11.13 54.73 -23.91
CA ASN A 7 12.46 54.32 -23.49
C ASN A 7 12.80 52.87 -23.87
N GLY A 8 13.76 52.70 -24.79
CA GLY A 8 14.45 51.44 -25.04
C GLY A 8 15.91 51.60 -24.63
N ILE A 9 16.23 51.16 -23.42
CA ILE A 9 17.59 51.21 -22.87
C ILE A 9 17.94 49.81 -22.35
N ASN A 10 19.10 49.34 -22.87
CA ASN A 10 20.13 48.40 -22.40
C ASN A 10 19.99 47.82 -20.96
N SER A 11 20.70 46.81 -20.50
CA SER A 11 21.97 46.16 -20.85
C SER A 11 21.98 44.81 -20.11
N GLY A 12 22.92 43.92 -20.44
CA GLY A 12 22.96 42.54 -19.95
C GLY A 12 23.12 42.39 -18.43
N THR A 13 22.84 41.18 -17.95
CA THR A 13 23.39 40.62 -16.70
C THR A 13 23.40 39.11 -16.82
N CYS A 14 24.54 38.54 -16.51
CA CYS A 14 24.83 37.11 -16.47
C CYS A 14 24.34 36.47 -15.17
N GLU A 15 24.29 35.14 -15.21
CA GLU A 15 24.37 34.17 -14.10
C GLU A 15 23.07 33.59 -13.52
N GLU A 16 22.96 32.29 -13.81
CA GLU A 16 22.67 31.19 -12.88
C GLU A 16 21.34 31.23 -12.14
N LEU A 17 20.37 30.40 -12.54
CA LEU A 17 19.45 29.75 -11.59
C LEU A 17 18.93 28.40 -12.12
N LEU A 18 19.42 27.36 -11.46
CA LEU A 18 18.70 26.19 -10.98
C LEU A 18 18.59 24.95 -11.88
N ALA A 19 19.49 24.03 -11.57
CA ALA A 19 19.26 22.60 -11.55
C ALA A 19 17.86 22.23 -11.05
N GLY A 20 17.25 21.28 -11.75
CA GLY A 20 15.97 20.68 -11.41
C GLY A 20 15.60 19.61 -12.44
N ASP A 21 16.57 18.77 -12.80
CA ASP A 21 16.27 17.46 -13.37
C ASP A 21 15.69 16.61 -12.24
N GLU A 22 14.35 16.57 -12.08
CA GLU A 22 13.62 15.50 -11.38
C GLU A 22 12.16 15.43 -11.91
N GLU A 23 11.98 15.26 -13.22
CA GLU A 23 10.73 14.70 -13.75
C GLU A 23 10.79 13.18 -13.57
N GLY A 24 10.56 12.71 -12.34
CA GLY A 24 10.81 11.30 -12.02
C GLY A 24 10.24 10.76 -10.72
N ASP A 25 9.32 11.43 -10.03
CA ASP A 25 8.77 10.86 -8.78
C ASP A 25 7.29 11.19 -8.54
N ARG A 26 6.40 10.67 -9.38
CA ARG A 26 4.96 10.64 -9.06
C ARG A 26 4.28 9.29 -9.23
N SER A 27 5.02 8.23 -9.55
CA SER A 27 4.45 6.90 -9.81
C SER A 27 4.71 5.85 -8.73
N VAL A 28 5.69 6.03 -7.83
CA VAL A 28 5.98 5.00 -6.80
C VAL A 28 5.03 5.07 -5.60
N ALA A 29 4.67 6.29 -5.16
CA ALA A 29 3.75 6.48 -4.03
C ALA A 29 2.36 5.87 -4.29
N SER A 30 1.87 5.88 -5.53
CA SER A 30 0.55 5.35 -5.89
C SER A 30 0.48 3.83 -5.78
N VAL A 31 1.53 3.11 -6.16
CA VAL A 31 1.53 1.63 -6.17
C VAL A 31 1.74 1.08 -4.77
N GLU A 32 2.65 1.66 -3.98
CA GLU A 32 2.87 1.25 -2.59
C GLU A 32 1.65 1.51 -1.71
N GLU A 33 0.98 2.65 -1.87
CA GLU A 33 -0.25 2.93 -1.11
C GLU A 33 -1.37 1.94 -1.45
N GLN A 34 -1.45 1.52 -2.71
CA GLN A 34 -2.45 0.55 -3.17
C GLN A 34 -2.17 -0.85 -2.58
N ILE A 35 -0.91 -1.27 -2.56
CA ILE A 35 -0.49 -2.55 -1.93
C ILE A 35 -0.73 -2.54 -0.41
N LEU A 36 -0.40 -1.45 0.28
CA LEU A 36 -0.63 -1.28 1.72
C LEU A 36 -2.14 -1.28 2.06
N LYS A 37 -2.96 -0.61 1.23
CA LYS A 37 -4.42 -0.64 1.36
C LYS A 37 -4.97 -2.06 1.20
N GLU A 38 -4.51 -2.80 0.19
CA GLU A 38 -4.90 -4.20 0.00
C GLU A 38 -4.50 -5.10 1.18
N MET A 39 -3.27 -4.96 1.69
CA MET A 39 -2.80 -5.72 2.85
C MET A 39 -3.63 -5.45 4.10
N THR A 40 -4.07 -4.20 4.30
CA THR A 40 -4.92 -3.85 5.43
C THR A 40 -6.31 -4.48 5.32
N VAL A 41 -6.90 -4.55 4.12
CA VAL A 41 -8.20 -5.21 3.90
C VAL A 41 -8.11 -6.70 4.24
N TYR A 42 -7.06 -7.38 3.79
CA TYR A 42 -6.85 -8.80 4.10
C TYR A 42 -6.63 -9.03 5.59
N GLU A 43 -5.83 -8.19 6.26
CA GLU A 43 -5.67 -8.27 7.72
C GLU A 43 -7.01 -8.20 8.43
N LYS A 44 -7.81 -7.17 8.17
CA LYS A 44 -9.12 -6.97 8.83
C LYS A 44 -10.08 -8.12 8.53
N PHE A 45 -10.07 -8.63 7.30
CA PHE A 45 -10.91 -9.77 6.94
C PHE A 45 -10.49 -11.05 7.68
N ILE A 46 -9.19 -11.34 7.74
CA ILE A 46 -8.65 -12.50 8.47
C ILE A 46 -8.94 -12.40 9.96
N MET A 47 -8.70 -11.24 10.57
CA MET A 47 -9.06 -11.01 11.98
C MET A 47 -10.56 -11.18 12.20
N GLY A 48 -11.40 -10.70 11.28
CA GLY A 48 -12.85 -10.91 11.32
C GLY A 48 -13.23 -12.39 11.27
N MET A 49 -12.63 -13.16 10.36
CA MET A 49 -12.86 -14.59 10.26
C MET A 49 -12.43 -15.34 11.52
N LEU A 50 -11.23 -15.05 12.05
CA LEU A 50 -10.72 -15.69 13.26
C LEU A 50 -11.51 -15.25 14.51
N THR A 51 -12.06 -14.04 14.53
CA THR A 51 -12.97 -13.60 15.61
C THR A 51 -14.26 -14.42 15.61
N ASN A 52 -14.83 -14.69 14.42
CA ASN A 52 -16.10 -15.40 14.30
C ASN A 52 -15.97 -16.92 14.41
N PHE A 53 -14.94 -17.51 13.79
CA PHE A 53 -14.73 -18.95 13.73
C PHE A 53 -13.75 -19.48 14.80
N GLY A 54 -13.04 -18.59 15.50
CA GLY A 54 -12.05 -18.91 16.53
C GLY A 54 -10.68 -19.22 15.95
N SER A 55 -10.53 -20.36 15.27
CA SER A 55 -9.26 -20.78 14.68
C SER A 55 -9.44 -21.46 13.34
N MET A 56 -8.45 -21.26 12.46
CA MET A 56 -8.49 -21.79 11.10
C MET A 56 -7.09 -22.18 10.63
N ALA A 57 -7.01 -23.27 9.88
CA ALA A 57 -5.79 -23.65 9.15
C ALA A 57 -5.55 -22.72 7.97
N LEU A 58 -4.29 -22.64 7.52
CA LEU A 58 -3.84 -21.82 6.39
C LEU A 58 -4.74 -21.99 5.15
N ASP A 59 -4.98 -23.23 4.72
CA ASP A 59 -5.80 -23.55 3.54
C ASP A 59 -7.24 -23.06 3.69
N ARG A 60 -7.79 -23.15 4.90
CA ARG A 60 -9.17 -22.71 5.16
C ARG A 60 -9.27 -21.19 5.08
N ILE A 61 -8.30 -20.47 5.64
CA ILE A 61 -8.22 -19.00 5.52
C ILE A 61 -8.11 -18.61 4.04
N HIS A 62 -7.23 -19.29 3.29
CA HIS A 62 -7.01 -19.03 1.87
C HIS A 62 -8.27 -19.24 1.02
N ASN A 63 -8.97 -20.36 1.20
CA ASN A 63 -10.20 -20.65 0.47
C ASN A 63 -11.33 -19.69 0.84
N THR A 64 -11.41 -19.28 2.11
CA THR A 64 -12.42 -18.31 2.55
C THR A 64 -12.14 -16.92 1.99
N LEU A 65 -10.87 -16.51 1.92
CA LEU A 65 -10.47 -15.28 1.21
C LEU A 65 -10.87 -15.35 -0.27
N LYS A 66 -10.57 -16.45 -0.96
CA LYS A 66 -10.95 -16.61 -2.38
C LYS A 66 -12.47 -16.58 -2.61
N MET A 67 -13.26 -17.14 -1.70
CA MET A 67 -14.72 -17.22 -1.87
C MET A 67 -15.44 -15.93 -1.46
N PHE A 68 -14.95 -15.24 -0.43
CA PHE A 68 -15.71 -14.17 0.24
C PHE A 68 -15.01 -12.81 0.26
N CYS A 69 -13.72 -12.73 -0.10
CA CYS A 69 -13.03 -11.44 -0.24
C CYS A 69 -13.37 -10.83 -1.60
N VAL A 70 -14.50 -10.13 -1.66
CA VAL A 70 -14.96 -9.34 -2.81
C VAL A 70 -14.24 -7.98 -2.92
N ALA A 71 -12.94 -7.94 -2.58
CA ALA A 71 -12.12 -6.76 -2.79
C ALA A 71 -11.93 -6.47 -4.30
N ASP A 72 -11.67 -5.22 -4.65
CA ASP A 72 -11.24 -4.80 -5.99
C ASP A 72 -9.83 -4.21 -5.87
N PRO A 73 -8.77 -4.92 -6.32
CA PRO A 73 -8.81 -6.16 -7.10
C PRO A 73 -9.17 -7.42 -6.27
N PRO A 74 -9.71 -8.47 -6.91
CA PRO A 74 -10.01 -9.74 -6.25
C PRO A 74 -8.77 -10.40 -5.65
N TYR A 75 -8.97 -11.19 -4.59
CA TYR A 75 -7.89 -11.94 -3.96
C TYR A 75 -7.25 -12.95 -4.93
N ASP A 76 -6.03 -12.68 -5.37
CA ASP A 76 -5.26 -13.44 -6.36
C ASP A 76 -3.98 -14.06 -5.79
N LYS A 77 -3.73 -13.88 -4.49
CA LYS A 77 -2.46 -14.27 -3.85
C LYS A 77 -2.33 -15.80 -3.78
N SER A 78 -1.09 -16.29 -3.72
CA SER A 78 -0.79 -17.71 -3.52
C SER A 78 -0.87 -18.12 -2.05
N LEU A 79 -0.96 -19.43 -1.79
CA LEU A 79 -0.93 -19.97 -0.42
C LEU A 79 0.34 -19.55 0.32
N GLN A 80 1.48 -19.55 -0.38
CA GLN A 80 2.78 -19.15 0.18
C GLN A 80 2.82 -17.67 0.55
N GLN A 81 2.27 -16.79 -0.31
CA GLN A 81 2.17 -15.36 0.00
C GLN A 81 1.28 -15.11 1.22
N LEU A 82 0.17 -15.83 1.33
CA LEU A 82 -0.68 -15.76 2.53
C LEU A 82 0.05 -16.25 3.77
N GLN A 83 0.80 -17.35 3.66
CA GLN A 83 1.57 -17.88 4.79
C GLN A 83 2.61 -16.87 5.28
N SER A 84 3.35 -16.25 4.37
CA SER A 84 4.30 -15.19 4.72
C SER A 84 3.60 -14.01 5.41
N PHE A 85 2.44 -13.58 4.88
CA PHE A 85 1.66 -12.51 5.48
C PHE A 85 1.15 -12.84 6.90
N LEU A 86 0.60 -14.03 7.09
CA LEU A 86 0.17 -14.50 8.41
C LEU A 86 1.35 -14.63 9.38
N SER A 87 2.53 -15.00 8.88
CA SER A 87 3.75 -15.07 9.69
C SER A 87 4.18 -13.70 10.18
N SER A 88 4.05 -12.65 9.36
CA SER A 88 4.23 -11.26 9.80
C SER A 88 3.26 -10.89 10.92
N LEU A 89 1.98 -11.25 10.78
CA LEU A 89 0.98 -11.00 11.84
C LEU A 89 1.25 -11.77 13.14
N VAL A 90 1.85 -12.95 13.06
CA VAL A 90 2.32 -13.70 14.25
C VAL A 90 3.52 -12.98 14.88
N SER A 91 4.45 -12.49 14.07
CA SER A 91 5.61 -11.71 14.55
C SER A 91 5.19 -10.36 15.16
N GLU A 92 4.11 -9.76 14.68
CA GLU A 92 3.48 -8.55 15.22
C GLU A 92 2.61 -8.83 16.45
N GLU A 93 2.57 -10.07 16.93
CA GLU A 93 1.75 -10.48 18.08
C GLU A 93 0.24 -10.26 17.90
N LYS A 94 -0.25 -10.14 16.66
CA LYS A 94 -1.69 -10.07 16.35
C LYS A 94 -2.32 -11.47 16.27
N LEU A 95 -1.54 -12.44 15.80
CA LEU A 95 -1.94 -13.85 15.67
C LEU A 95 -1.01 -14.78 16.46
N GLU A 96 -1.49 -15.97 16.75
CA GLU A 96 -0.71 -17.09 17.29
C GLU A 96 -0.87 -18.29 16.36
N LEU A 97 0.24 -18.97 16.05
CA LEU A 97 0.22 -20.24 15.32
C LEU A 97 0.42 -21.39 16.31
N ARG A 98 -0.59 -22.25 16.43
CA ARG A 98 -0.57 -23.43 17.32
C ARG A 98 -1.15 -24.63 16.61
N ASP A 99 -0.41 -25.75 16.62
CA ASP A 99 -0.82 -27.02 16.00
C ASP A 99 -1.26 -26.88 14.53
N GLY A 100 -0.62 -25.97 13.77
CA GLY A 100 -0.95 -25.70 12.37
C GLY A 100 -2.23 -24.87 12.16
N MET A 101 -2.82 -24.34 13.22
CA MET A 101 -3.97 -23.43 13.18
C MET A 101 -3.58 -22.02 13.64
N TYR A 102 -4.13 -21.01 12.97
CA TYR A 102 -4.00 -19.62 13.35
C TYR A 102 -5.13 -19.22 14.30
N PHE A 103 -4.75 -18.51 15.35
CA PHE A 103 -5.62 -17.97 16.39
C PHE A 103 -5.40 -16.46 16.50
N LEU A 104 -6.44 -15.73 16.91
CA LEU A 104 -6.23 -14.37 17.38
C LEU A 104 -5.49 -14.39 18.72
N LYS A 105 -4.41 -13.60 18.79
CA LYS A 105 -3.73 -13.37 20.06
C LYS A 105 -4.59 -12.44 20.92
N LYS A 106 -4.76 -12.81 22.20
CA LYS A 106 -5.53 -12.05 23.19
C LYS A 106 -4.64 -11.10 23.98
#